data_AF-A0A9N9AFA8-F1
#
_entry.id   AF-A0A9N9AFA8-F1
#
_cell.length_a   1.000
_cell.length_b   1.000
_cell.length_c   1.000
_cell.angle_alpha   90.00
_cell.angle_beta   90.00
_cell.angle_gamma   90.00
#
_symmetry.space_group_name_H-M   'P 1'
#
loop_
_entity.id
_entity.type
_entity.pdbx_description
1 polymer ?
#
loop_
_entity_poly.entity_id
_entity_poly.type
_entity_poly.pdbx_seq_one_letter_code
_entity_poly.pdbx_strand_id
1 'polypeptide(L)'
;MIYTGTATKILVMSRKEGFLEAIKKRIEEGKKEGKEEERKRGMLIHQSSKFIRSSSVRFLSTTIPKNATLTRPTSSESVKNTSYDNLKYQNKENFFRLSPDFGKNQHLPIDNEFKENLRKVLFNFNAPIRYSFAYGSGVFPQKGYELKPKPMVDFIFAVSHSQHWHSLNLNKHRNHYSFMGTLGSRAVTILQDDFGAGIYFNPQIEMDGMEIKYGVISIDKLCKDLLDWETLYVAGRMHKPIKILQDDARVRLSQQVNLASALRTSLLMLPKDFSEEQLYLKITGLSYEGDFRKYIGENPHKIKNIVSKQADTFKILYGELIQGMPNVSFVGNGKLQQDDNPKARANMLEKLPKTLRHKIREQYGFHLVKKGESLPSDDKEVYKGIASSDEYVKYIKAGLRGIIFRPSAVQSLKGILTAGFIKSSKYTANKLGKWFARPQ
;
A
#
# COMPACT_ATOMS: atom_id res chain seq x y z
N MET A 1 -32.77 -18.12 -15.26
CA MET A 1 -32.05 -17.91 -13.97
C MET A 1 -32.33 -16.49 -13.47
N ILE A 2 -33.37 -16.26 -12.67
CA ILE A 2 -33.76 -14.93 -12.13
C ILE A 2 -33.57 -14.84 -10.60
N TYR A 3 -33.09 -15.90 -9.94
CA TYR A 3 -33.02 -15.99 -8.47
C TYR A 3 -31.74 -15.44 -7.80
N THR A 4 -30.77 -14.88 -8.54
CA THR A 4 -29.49 -14.40 -7.95
C THR A 4 -29.55 -12.96 -7.41
N GLY A 5 -30.54 -12.16 -7.80
CA GLY A 5 -30.64 -10.74 -7.43
C GLY A 5 -31.08 -10.51 -5.97
N THR A 6 -32.05 -11.28 -5.49
CA THR A 6 -32.68 -11.06 -4.17
C THR A 6 -31.82 -11.61 -3.04
N ALA A 7 -31.22 -12.80 -3.21
CA ALA A 7 -30.32 -13.41 -2.23
C ALA A 7 -29.02 -12.59 -2.04
N THR A 8 -28.47 -12.03 -3.13
CA THR A 8 -27.29 -11.15 -3.06
C THR A 8 -27.62 -9.82 -2.37
N LYS A 9 -28.80 -9.24 -2.62
CA LYS A 9 -29.27 -8.04 -1.90
C LYS A 9 -29.44 -8.30 -0.41
N ILE A 10 -30.09 -9.40 -0.01
CA ILE A 10 -30.31 -9.75 1.40
C ILE A 10 -28.98 -10.00 2.12
N LEU A 11 -28.03 -10.73 1.49
CA LEU A 11 -26.71 -10.97 2.07
C LEU A 11 -25.88 -9.68 2.21
N VAL A 12 -25.98 -8.75 1.24
CA VAL A 12 -25.32 -7.45 1.30
C VAL A 12 -25.96 -6.54 2.37
N MET A 13 -27.28 -6.58 2.55
CA MET A 13 -27.97 -5.81 3.59
C MET A 13 -27.66 -6.34 5.00
N SER A 14 -27.72 -7.66 5.22
CA SER A 14 -27.33 -8.29 6.50
C SER A 14 -25.86 -8.01 6.86
N ARG A 15 -24.94 -8.09 5.89
CA ARG A 15 -23.53 -7.74 6.12
C ARG A 15 -23.30 -6.25 6.35
N LYS A 16 -24.17 -5.38 5.82
CA LYS A 16 -24.10 -3.93 6.02
C LYS A 16 -24.52 -3.55 7.45
N GLU A 17 -25.59 -4.14 7.97
CA GLU A 17 -26.03 -3.91 9.36
C GLU A 17 -24.95 -4.35 10.35
N GLY A 18 -24.41 -5.56 10.19
CA GLY A 18 -23.30 -6.03 11.03
C GLY A 18 -22.04 -5.15 10.93
N PHE A 19 -21.75 -4.59 9.75
CA PHE A 19 -20.63 -3.66 9.58
C PHE A 19 -20.87 -2.32 10.28
N LEU A 20 -22.07 -1.76 10.18
CA LEU A 20 -22.45 -0.54 10.89
C LEU A 20 -22.37 -0.73 12.40
N GLU A 21 -22.80 -1.90 12.90
CA GLU A 21 -22.75 -2.22 14.31
C GLU A 21 -21.31 -2.39 14.82
N ALA A 22 -20.44 -3.02 14.02
CA ALA A 22 -19.02 -3.10 14.31
C ALA A 22 -18.36 -1.72 14.39
N ILE A 23 -18.73 -0.79 13.49
CA ILE A 23 -18.25 0.60 13.52
C ILE A 23 -18.74 1.31 14.79
N LYS A 24 -20.02 1.20 15.13
CA LYS A 24 -20.58 1.82 16.36
C LYS A 24 -19.86 1.31 17.61
N LYS A 25 -19.73 -0.01 17.73
CA LYS A 25 -19.04 -0.66 18.85
C LYS A 25 -17.61 -0.15 18.98
N ARG A 26 -16.85 -0.09 17.88
CA ARG A 26 -15.47 0.41 17.90
C ARG A 26 -15.39 1.91 18.22
N ILE A 27 -16.34 2.72 17.77
CA ILE A 27 -16.45 4.13 18.15
C ILE A 27 -16.70 4.27 19.66
N GLU A 28 -17.56 3.44 20.24
CA GLU A 28 -17.82 3.45 21.68
C GLU A 28 -16.61 2.99 22.50
N GLU A 29 -15.93 1.93 22.09
CA GLU A 29 -14.67 1.48 22.70
C GLU A 29 -13.62 2.59 22.65
N GLY A 30 -13.46 3.23 21.49
CA GLY A 30 -12.56 4.38 21.35
C GLY A 30 -12.93 5.54 22.28
N LYS A 31 -14.22 5.85 22.48
CA LYS A 31 -14.64 6.88 23.45
C LYS A 31 -14.24 6.51 24.89
N LYS A 32 -14.31 5.23 25.27
CA LYS A 32 -13.88 4.73 26.59
C LYS A 32 -12.37 4.85 26.75
N GLU A 33 -11.60 4.39 25.77
CA GLU A 33 -10.13 4.50 25.75
C GLU A 33 -9.67 5.96 25.87
N GLY A 34 -10.29 6.88 25.12
CA GLY A 34 -9.97 8.31 25.18
C GLY A 34 -10.24 8.94 26.54
N LYS A 35 -11.38 8.62 27.18
CA LYS A 35 -11.70 9.08 28.53
C LYS A 35 -10.72 8.53 29.57
N GLU A 36 -10.27 7.29 29.42
CA GLU A 36 -9.29 6.68 30.32
C GLU A 36 -7.91 7.33 30.17
N GLU A 37 -7.49 7.62 28.94
CA GLU A 37 -6.23 8.30 28.64
C GLU A 37 -6.22 9.76 29.15
N GLU A 38 -7.35 10.46 29.01
CA GLU A 38 -7.56 11.80 29.56
C GLU A 38 -7.58 11.77 31.10
N ARG A 39 -8.20 10.76 31.72
CA ARG A 39 -8.14 10.53 33.18
C ARG A 39 -6.70 10.27 33.64
N LYS A 40 -5.94 9.44 32.93
CA LYS A 40 -4.52 9.15 33.22
C LYS A 40 -3.66 10.40 33.08
N ARG A 41 -3.85 11.22 32.03
CA ARG A 41 -3.19 12.52 31.88
C ARG A 41 -3.55 13.49 33.00
N GLY A 42 -4.83 13.59 33.37
CA GLY A 42 -5.28 14.41 34.51
C GLY A 42 -4.65 13.96 35.83
N MET A 43 -4.51 12.65 36.05
CA MET A 43 -3.82 12.09 37.21
C MET A 43 -2.33 12.42 37.21
N LEU A 44 -1.66 12.32 36.06
CA LEU A 44 -0.24 12.66 35.91
C LEU A 44 0.00 14.16 36.15
N ILE A 45 -0.85 15.03 35.59
CA ILE A 45 -0.78 16.49 35.81
C ILE A 45 -1.03 16.82 37.29
N HIS A 46 -1.96 16.11 37.95
CA HIS A 46 -2.24 16.27 39.37
C HIS A 46 -1.12 15.73 40.29
N GLN A 47 -0.42 14.68 39.87
CA GLN A 47 0.78 14.19 40.56
C GLN A 47 1.97 15.16 40.39
N SER A 48 2.18 15.68 39.18
CA SER A 48 3.22 16.69 38.91
C SER A 48 2.95 18.00 39.67
N SER A 49 1.70 18.44 39.79
CA SER A 49 1.36 19.64 40.56
C SER A 49 1.50 19.43 42.08
N LYS A 50 1.27 18.21 42.60
CA LYS A 50 1.60 17.83 43.99
C LYS A 50 3.11 17.79 44.24
N PHE A 51 3.90 17.33 43.27
CA PHE A 51 5.37 17.30 43.37
C PHE A 51 5.98 18.71 43.44
N ILE A 52 5.44 19.65 42.64
CA ILE A 52 5.86 21.06 42.67
C ILE A 52 5.44 21.75 43.97
N ARG A 53 4.30 21.38 44.56
CA ARG A 53 3.84 21.93 45.86
C ARG A 53 4.57 21.36 47.08
N SER A 54 5.23 20.21 46.96
CA SER A 54 5.97 19.52 48.03
C SER A 54 7.46 19.88 48.09
N SER A 55 7.97 20.65 47.12
CA SER A 55 9.40 20.92 47.00
C SER A 55 9.74 22.33 47.49
N SER A 56 9.86 22.51 48.80
CA SER A 56 10.59 23.66 49.35
C SER A 56 12.08 23.50 49.00
N VAL A 57 12.52 24.16 47.93
CA VAL A 57 13.93 24.19 47.52
C VAL A 57 14.72 24.97 48.58
N ARG A 58 15.43 24.26 49.45
CA ARG A 58 16.59 24.80 50.18
C ARG A 58 17.79 24.75 49.23
N PHE A 59 18.34 25.91 48.92
CA PHE A 59 19.65 26.01 48.27
C PHE A 59 20.72 25.50 49.24
N LEU A 60 21.35 24.38 48.89
CA LEU A 60 22.61 23.93 49.49
C LEU A 60 23.68 23.95 48.41
N SER A 61 24.62 24.87 48.59
CA SER A 61 25.87 24.97 47.84
C SER A 61 26.74 23.76 48.17
N THR A 62 27.17 22.99 47.16
CA THR A 62 28.30 22.07 47.32
C THR A 62 29.09 21.90 46.01
N THR A 63 30.29 22.47 46.08
CA THR A 63 31.57 22.22 45.42
C THR A 63 31.75 21.02 44.49
N ILE A 64 32.38 21.28 43.34
CA ILE A 64 32.89 20.31 42.35
C ILE A 64 34.33 19.89 42.72
N PRO A 65 34.66 18.58 42.79
CA PRO A 65 36.04 18.13 42.67
C PRO A 65 36.35 17.65 41.24
N LYS A 66 37.48 18.14 40.72
CA LYS A 66 38.15 17.71 39.49
C LYS A 66 39.04 16.48 39.77
N ASN A 67 39.29 15.72 38.70
CA ASN A 67 40.32 14.67 38.50
C ASN A 67 39.98 13.24 38.96
N ALA A 68 39.80 12.36 37.97
CA ALA A 68 40.27 10.97 38.03
C ALA A 68 40.52 10.44 36.61
N THR A 69 41.80 10.37 36.27
CA THR A 69 42.40 9.76 35.07
C THR A 69 42.27 8.24 35.16
N LEU A 70 41.79 7.57 34.10
CA LEU A 70 41.76 6.10 34.03
C LEU A 70 42.80 5.58 33.02
N THR A 71 43.77 4.89 33.59
CA THR A 71 44.91 4.20 32.98
C THR A 71 44.49 2.96 32.17
N ARG A 72 45.16 2.78 31.04
CA ARG A 72 45.12 1.61 30.14
C ARG A 72 46.12 0.55 30.61
N PRO A 73 45.77 -0.76 30.65
CA PRO A 73 46.78 -1.81 30.66
C PRO A 73 47.05 -2.32 29.23
N THR A 74 48.34 -2.56 28.98
CA THR A 74 48.91 -3.25 27.83
C THR A 74 49.19 -4.69 28.23
N SER A 75 48.88 -5.66 27.35
CA SER A 75 49.60 -6.92 27.27
C SER A 75 49.50 -7.47 25.85
N SER A 76 50.66 -7.63 25.25
CA SER A 76 50.93 -8.26 23.95
C SER A 76 51.03 -9.76 24.10
N GLU A 77 50.42 -10.52 23.20
CA GLU A 77 51.01 -11.77 22.71
C GLU A 77 50.47 -12.12 21.31
N SER A 78 51.40 -12.59 20.49
CA SER A 78 51.35 -12.66 19.04
C SER A 78 50.82 -14.00 18.52
N VAL A 79 49.95 -13.97 17.51
CA VAL A 79 49.85 -15.04 16.52
C VAL A 79 49.77 -14.44 15.12
N LYS A 80 50.73 -14.84 14.28
CA LYS A 80 50.89 -14.44 12.88
C LYS A 80 49.91 -15.19 11.95
N ASN A 81 49.69 -14.57 10.79
CA ASN A 81 49.18 -15.11 9.52
C ASN A 81 47.65 -15.21 9.35
N THR A 82 47.07 -14.29 8.58
CA THR A 82 46.76 -14.54 7.15
C THR A 82 46.37 -13.25 6.43
N SER A 83 47.04 -12.97 5.31
CA SER A 83 46.89 -11.79 4.45
C SER A 83 45.66 -11.88 3.51
N TYR A 84 44.50 -12.29 4.03
CA TYR A 84 43.26 -12.42 3.22
C TYR A 84 42.05 -11.61 3.73
N ASP A 85 42.17 -10.89 4.86
CA ASP A 85 41.02 -10.19 5.47
C ASP A 85 41.02 -8.65 5.32
N ASN A 86 42.05 -8.05 4.73
CA ASN A 86 42.15 -6.58 4.61
C ASN A 86 41.45 -5.96 3.39
N LEU A 87 40.81 -6.75 2.52
CA LEU A 87 40.00 -6.23 1.41
C LEU A 87 38.52 -6.01 1.75
N LYS A 88 38.06 -6.39 2.95
CA LYS A 88 36.64 -6.27 3.36
C LYS A 88 36.32 -5.05 4.23
N TYR A 89 37.31 -4.26 4.64
CA TYR A 89 37.11 -3.18 5.61
C TYR A 89 37.32 -1.75 5.08
N GLN A 90 37.65 -1.57 3.80
CA GLN A 90 37.83 -0.22 3.21
C GLN A 90 36.62 0.34 2.43
N ASN A 91 35.47 -0.34 2.41
CA ASN A 91 34.33 0.10 1.58
C ASN A 91 33.00 0.26 2.35
N LYS A 92 33.05 0.58 3.65
CA LYS A 92 31.84 0.80 4.47
C LYS A 92 31.25 2.22 4.37
N GLU A 93 32.04 3.22 3.95
CA GLU A 93 31.57 4.61 3.79
C GLU A 93 30.73 4.80 2.50
N ASN A 94 30.93 3.97 1.47
CA ASN A 94 30.17 4.05 0.21
C ASN A 94 28.87 3.23 0.20
N PHE A 95 28.60 2.40 1.22
CA PHE A 95 27.48 1.45 1.19
C PHE A 95 26.10 2.10 1.45
N PHE A 96 26.05 3.33 1.97
CA PHE A 96 24.80 4.00 2.33
C PHE A 96 24.37 5.14 1.42
N ARG A 97 25.16 5.48 0.38
CA ARG A 97 24.72 6.44 -0.63
C ARG A 97 23.93 5.71 -1.71
N LEU A 98 22.61 5.80 -1.63
CA LEU A 98 21.74 5.47 -2.75
C LEU A 98 22.19 6.28 -3.97
N SER A 99 22.19 5.64 -5.15
CA SER A 99 22.47 6.34 -6.41
C SER A 99 21.62 7.61 -6.50
N PRO A 100 22.16 8.74 -7.03
CA PRO A 100 21.35 9.92 -7.34
C PRO A 100 20.14 9.62 -8.22
N ASP A 101 20.18 8.50 -8.94
CA ASP A 101 19.11 8.03 -9.83
C ASP A 101 18.08 7.14 -9.13
N PHE A 102 18.25 6.85 -7.84
CA PHE A 102 17.36 5.94 -7.12
C PHE A 102 15.92 6.47 -7.10
N GLY A 103 15.00 5.67 -7.66
CA GLY A 103 13.58 6.00 -7.74
C GLY A 103 13.22 6.96 -8.89
N LYS A 104 14.16 7.31 -9.78
CA LYS A 104 13.86 8.14 -10.97
C LYS A 104 12.79 7.51 -11.86
N ASN A 105 12.78 6.18 -11.98
CA ASN A 105 11.74 5.40 -12.66
C ASN A 105 10.31 5.67 -12.14
N GLN A 106 10.16 6.21 -10.92
CA GLN A 106 8.85 6.52 -10.32
C GLN A 106 8.31 7.90 -10.72
N HIS A 107 9.16 8.79 -11.25
CA HIS A 107 8.78 10.15 -11.67
C HIS A 107 8.32 10.18 -13.13
N LEU A 108 7.07 9.79 -13.35
CA LEU A 108 6.52 9.63 -14.69
C LEU A 108 6.22 10.97 -15.37
N PRO A 109 6.55 11.14 -16.66
CA PRO A 109 6.25 12.34 -17.41
C PRO A 109 4.75 12.45 -17.67
N ILE A 110 4.22 13.67 -17.54
CA ILE A 110 2.91 14.11 -18.04
C ILE A 110 3.06 15.57 -18.48
N ASP A 111 2.06 16.09 -19.16
CA ASP A 111 2.01 17.52 -19.50
C ASP A 111 2.25 18.42 -18.27
N ASN A 112 3.11 19.45 -18.46
CA ASN A 112 3.59 20.29 -17.37
C ASN A 112 2.49 21.23 -16.83
N GLU A 113 1.66 21.76 -17.71
CA GLU A 113 0.53 22.61 -17.30
C GLU A 113 -0.46 21.80 -16.48
N PHE A 114 -0.81 20.60 -16.97
CA PHE A 114 -1.69 19.70 -16.26
C PHE A 114 -1.10 19.25 -14.91
N LYS A 115 0.21 18.95 -14.84
CA LYS A 115 0.91 18.69 -13.58
C LYS A 115 0.74 19.84 -12.59
N GLU A 116 0.89 21.08 -13.04
CA GLU A 116 0.78 22.25 -12.17
C GLU A 116 -0.67 22.45 -11.69
N ASN A 117 -1.65 22.21 -12.55
CA ASN A 117 -3.06 22.22 -12.16
C ASN A 117 -3.37 21.15 -11.11
N LEU A 118 -2.80 19.96 -11.22
CA LEU A 118 -2.91 18.92 -10.18
C LEU A 118 -2.23 19.32 -8.86
N ARG A 119 -1.13 20.08 -8.91
CA ARG A 119 -0.45 20.60 -7.70
C ARG A 119 -1.25 21.69 -7.02
N LYS A 120 -1.92 22.57 -7.79
CA LYS A 120 -2.78 23.63 -7.25
C LYS A 120 -3.87 23.10 -6.32
N VAL A 121 -4.45 21.94 -6.66
CA VAL A 121 -5.42 21.24 -5.80
C VAL A 121 -4.90 21.00 -4.39
N LEU A 122 -3.60 20.72 -4.22
CA LEU A 122 -3.01 20.49 -2.89
C LEU A 122 -3.03 21.75 -2.02
N PHE A 123 -2.93 22.95 -2.59
CA PHE A 123 -2.95 24.22 -1.84
C PHE A 123 -4.32 24.53 -1.21
N ASN A 124 -5.37 23.88 -1.70
CA ASN A 124 -6.70 23.98 -1.09
C ASN A 124 -6.79 23.26 0.28
N PHE A 125 -5.81 22.44 0.66
CA PHE A 125 -5.78 21.72 1.93
C PHE A 125 -4.80 22.36 2.92
N ASN A 126 -5.32 22.96 3.99
CA ASN A 126 -4.47 23.52 5.06
C ASN A 126 -3.79 22.42 5.89
N ALA A 127 -4.37 21.22 5.89
CA ALA A 127 -3.86 20.10 6.66
C ALA A 127 -2.62 19.51 5.96
N PRO A 128 -1.52 19.26 6.69
CA PRO A 128 -0.25 18.91 6.09
C PRO A 128 -0.32 17.55 5.38
N ILE A 129 -0.10 17.58 4.07
CA ILE A 129 0.08 16.39 3.23
C ILE A 129 1.58 16.12 3.16
N ARG A 130 1.99 14.87 3.31
CA ARG A 130 3.41 14.48 3.34
C ARG A 130 3.85 13.81 2.05
N TYR A 131 2.99 12.98 1.49
CA TYR A 131 3.17 12.38 0.18
C TYR A 131 1.83 12.43 -0.54
N SER A 132 1.85 12.70 -1.84
CA SER A 132 0.63 12.68 -2.64
C SER A 132 0.88 12.22 -4.06
N PHE A 133 -0.10 11.51 -4.61
CA PHE A 133 -0.11 11.16 -6.01
C PHE A 133 -1.52 11.21 -6.58
N ALA A 134 -1.61 11.55 -7.86
CA ALA A 134 -2.82 11.47 -8.65
C ALA A 134 -2.76 10.28 -9.61
N TYR A 135 -3.91 9.73 -9.94
CA TYR A 135 -3.99 8.48 -10.68
C TYR A 135 -5.31 8.32 -11.43
N GLY A 136 -5.36 7.31 -12.30
CA GLY A 136 -6.62 6.88 -12.93
C GLY A 136 -6.79 7.48 -14.32
N SER A 137 -7.97 7.28 -14.91
CA SER A 137 -8.25 7.75 -16.28
C SER A 137 -8.27 9.28 -16.41
N GLY A 138 -8.41 10.00 -15.30
CA GLY A 138 -8.27 11.47 -15.23
C GLY A 138 -6.84 11.97 -15.36
N VAL A 139 -5.84 11.12 -15.14
CA VAL A 139 -4.41 11.51 -15.21
C VAL A 139 -3.70 10.81 -16.36
N PHE A 140 -3.94 9.51 -16.51
CA PHE A 140 -3.35 8.70 -17.56
C PHE A 140 -4.48 8.11 -18.41
N PRO A 141 -4.55 8.42 -19.71
CA PRO A 141 -5.64 7.97 -20.56
C PRO A 141 -5.71 6.43 -20.63
N GLN A 142 -6.90 5.91 -20.92
CA GLN A 142 -7.19 4.48 -21.05
C GLN A 142 -8.05 4.24 -22.29
N LYS A 143 -7.92 3.08 -22.96
CA LYS A 143 -8.70 2.80 -24.17
C LYS A 143 -10.19 2.75 -23.84
N GLY A 144 -11.02 3.44 -24.63
CA GLY A 144 -12.47 3.52 -24.45
C GLY A 144 -12.97 4.61 -23.47
N TYR A 145 -12.11 5.56 -23.08
CA TYR A 145 -12.54 6.75 -22.33
C TYR A 145 -12.48 7.96 -23.27
N GLU A 146 -13.65 8.43 -23.70
CA GLU A 146 -13.76 9.74 -24.35
C GLU A 146 -13.51 10.85 -23.32
N LEU A 147 -12.82 11.93 -23.72
CA LEU A 147 -12.45 13.05 -22.84
C LEU A 147 -13.65 13.91 -22.40
N LYS A 148 -14.89 13.55 -22.79
CA LYS A 148 -16.10 14.28 -22.45
C LYS A 148 -17.19 13.32 -21.93
N PRO A 149 -17.75 13.57 -20.72
CA PRO A 149 -17.31 14.56 -19.73
C PRO A 149 -15.92 14.24 -19.18
N LYS A 150 -15.18 15.27 -18.73
CA LYS A 150 -13.81 15.11 -18.19
C LYS A 150 -13.84 14.07 -17.05
N PRO A 151 -13.02 13.01 -17.11
CA PRO A 151 -13.02 11.99 -16.07
C PRO A 151 -12.53 12.55 -14.73
N MET A 152 -13.20 12.17 -13.65
CA MET A 152 -12.81 12.48 -12.28
C MET A 152 -11.35 12.08 -12.02
N VAL A 153 -10.62 12.95 -11.33
CA VAL A 153 -9.21 12.72 -10.95
C VAL A 153 -9.15 12.11 -9.56
N ASP A 154 -8.51 10.94 -9.43
CA ASP A 154 -8.31 10.27 -8.14
C ASP A 154 -6.97 10.69 -7.52
N PHE A 155 -6.97 11.12 -6.26
CA PHE A 155 -5.81 11.48 -5.45
C PHE A 155 -5.68 10.55 -4.25
N ILE A 156 -4.44 10.29 -3.83
CA ILE A 156 -4.11 9.76 -2.50
C ILE A 156 -3.25 10.79 -1.76
N PHE A 157 -3.62 11.07 -0.52
CA PHE A 157 -2.87 11.89 0.43
C PHE A 157 -2.39 11.00 1.57
N ALA A 158 -1.07 10.85 1.68
CA ALA A 158 -0.44 10.24 2.83
C ALA A 158 -0.12 11.32 3.87
N VAL A 159 -0.53 11.08 5.11
CA VAL A 159 -0.46 12.06 6.21
C VAL A 159 0.22 11.44 7.44
N SER A 160 0.82 12.27 8.29
CA SER A 160 1.47 11.78 9.51
C SER A 160 0.48 11.32 10.56
N HIS A 161 -0.56 12.11 10.82
CA HIS A 161 -1.57 11.83 11.84
C HIS A 161 -2.97 12.04 11.29
N SER A 162 -3.66 10.95 10.93
CA SER A 162 -4.93 11.02 10.22
C SER A 162 -6.04 11.70 11.01
N GLN A 163 -6.12 11.52 12.32
CA GLN A 163 -7.11 12.22 13.15
C GLN A 163 -6.90 13.73 13.16
N HIS A 164 -5.66 14.19 13.34
CA HIS A 164 -5.36 15.61 13.33
C HIS A 164 -5.62 16.22 11.95
N TRP A 165 -5.19 15.52 10.89
CA TRP A 165 -5.45 15.92 9.50
C TRP A 165 -6.95 16.05 9.23
N HIS A 166 -7.75 15.06 9.64
CA HIS A 166 -9.20 15.10 9.49
C HIS A 166 -9.85 16.21 10.32
N SER A 167 -9.32 16.53 11.49
CA SER A 167 -9.81 17.66 12.31
C SER A 167 -9.67 18.98 11.56
N LEU A 168 -8.49 19.25 11.01
CA LEU A 168 -8.23 20.46 10.22
C LEU A 168 -9.07 20.49 8.94
N ASN A 169 -9.17 19.35 8.25
CA ASN A 169 -9.93 19.27 7.01
C ASN A 169 -11.44 19.37 7.23
N LEU A 170 -11.98 18.86 8.35
CA LEU A 170 -13.39 19.04 8.72
C LEU A 170 -13.71 20.51 9.01
N ASN A 171 -12.79 21.25 9.64
CA ASN A 171 -12.99 22.68 9.93
C ASN A 171 -13.07 23.51 8.64
N LYS A 172 -12.23 23.22 7.65
CA LYS A 172 -12.22 23.95 6.36
C LYS A 172 -13.26 23.44 5.38
N HIS A 173 -13.38 22.13 5.27
CA HIS A 173 -14.08 21.42 4.19
C HIS A 173 -15.10 20.42 4.73
N ARG A 174 -15.96 20.87 5.65
CA ARG A 174 -16.99 20.02 6.25
C ARG A 174 -17.87 19.36 5.18
N ASN A 175 -18.23 20.09 4.14
CA ASN A 175 -19.05 19.63 3.01
C ASN A 175 -18.42 18.48 2.19
N HIS A 176 -17.12 18.20 2.32
CA HIS A 176 -16.51 17.04 1.67
C HIS A 176 -16.90 15.70 2.32
N TYR A 177 -17.30 15.72 3.58
CA TYR A 177 -17.61 14.54 4.37
C TYR A 177 -19.11 14.26 4.36
N SER A 178 -19.48 12.98 4.32
CA SER A 178 -20.86 12.54 4.60
C SER A 178 -21.27 12.81 6.06
N PHE A 179 -22.37 12.21 6.51
CA PHE A 179 -22.79 12.27 7.91
C PHE A 179 -21.68 11.83 8.87
N MET A 180 -20.75 10.97 8.44
CA MET A 180 -19.60 10.57 9.28
C MET A 180 -18.78 11.76 9.78
N GLY A 181 -18.73 12.87 9.02
CA GLY A 181 -18.06 14.08 9.45
C GLY A 181 -18.73 14.80 10.63
N THR A 182 -20.04 14.61 10.89
CA THR A 182 -20.70 15.24 12.05
C THR A 182 -20.29 14.57 13.36
N LEU A 183 -19.89 13.30 13.30
CA LEU A 183 -19.40 12.55 14.45
C LEU A 183 -17.96 12.93 14.86
N GLY A 184 -17.34 13.84 14.11
CA GLY A 184 -16.01 14.38 14.38
C GLY A 184 -14.86 13.54 13.82
N SER A 185 -13.66 14.10 13.89
CA SER A 185 -12.44 13.52 13.30
C SER A 185 -12.08 12.14 13.86
N ARG A 186 -12.33 11.89 15.16
CA ARG A 186 -12.07 10.59 15.79
C ARG A 186 -12.88 9.45 15.13
N ALA A 187 -14.17 9.67 14.87
CA ALA A 187 -15.03 8.67 14.24
C ALA A 187 -14.61 8.40 12.79
N VAL A 188 -14.24 9.46 12.05
CA VAL A 188 -13.68 9.34 10.69
C VAL A 188 -12.39 8.52 10.71
N THR A 189 -11.49 8.77 11.65
CA THR A 189 -10.22 8.04 11.76
C THR A 189 -10.41 6.58 12.16
N ILE A 190 -11.31 6.26 13.10
CA ILE A 190 -11.64 4.86 13.40
C ILE A 190 -12.12 4.15 12.13
N LEU A 191 -13.04 4.76 11.39
CA LEU A 191 -13.52 4.21 10.12
C LEU A 191 -12.42 4.12 9.04
N GLN A 192 -11.44 5.02 9.07
CA GLN A 192 -10.28 4.98 8.20
C GLN A 192 -9.37 3.80 8.55
N ASP A 193 -8.84 3.79 9.77
CA ASP A 193 -7.66 3.04 10.17
C ASP A 193 -7.99 1.62 10.60
N ASP A 194 -9.15 1.38 11.21
CA ASP A 194 -9.52 0.08 11.77
C ASP A 194 -10.25 -0.80 10.74
N PHE A 195 -10.68 -0.22 9.60
CA PHE A 195 -11.51 -0.92 8.62
C PHE A 195 -10.98 -0.85 7.18
N GLY A 196 -10.99 -2.02 6.53
CA GLY A 196 -10.66 -2.15 5.11
C GLY A 196 -9.17 -1.95 4.87
N ALA A 197 -8.84 -1.04 3.96
CA ALA A 197 -7.45 -0.81 3.53
C ALA A 197 -6.76 0.37 4.24
N GLY A 198 -7.28 0.83 5.39
CA GLY A 198 -6.66 1.95 6.11
C GLY A 198 -6.83 3.31 5.43
N ILE A 199 -7.78 3.43 4.49
CA ILE A 199 -7.95 4.61 3.63
C ILE A 199 -9.38 5.16 3.67
N TYR A 200 -9.53 6.47 3.82
CA TYR A 200 -10.82 7.16 3.83
C TYR A 200 -10.99 8.01 2.57
N PHE A 201 -12.03 7.77 1.79
CA PHE A 201 -12.27 8.50 0.54
C PHE A 201 -13.39 9.53 0.67
N ASN A 202 -13.12 10.73 0.16
CA ASN A 202 -14.10 11.77 -0.14
C ASN A 202 -14.24 11.88 -1.68
N PRO A 203 -15.34 11.37 -2.27
CA PRO A 203 -15.57 11.39 -3.71
C PRO A 203 -16.44 12.57 -4.17
N GLN A 204 -16.36 12.88 -5.48
CA GLN A 204 -17.23 13.84 -6.18
C GLN A 204 -17.19 15.22 -5.54
N ILE A 205 -15.99 15.78 -5.48
CA ILE A 205 -15.72 17.12 -4.98
C ILE A 205 -15.30 17.97 -6.16
N GLU A 206 -15.95 19.12 -6.38
CA GLU A 206 -15.50 20.09 -7.37
C GLU A 206 -14.45 21.01 -6.73
N MET A 207 -13.28 21.10 -7.34
CA MET A 207 -12.16 21.91 -6.87
C MET A 207 -11.32 22.36 -8.06
N ASP A 208 -11.05 23.66 -8.16
CA ASP A 208 -10.25 24.26 -9.24
C ASP A 208 -10.74 23.86 -10.65
N GLY A 209 -12.06 23.76 -10.85
CA GLY A 209 -12.67 23.35 -12.12
C GLY A 209 -12.51 21.85 -12.47
N MET A 210 -12.10 21.03 -11.50
CA MET A 210 -11.96 19.58 -11.64
C MET A 210 -12.88 18.84 -10.67
N GLU A 211 -13.52 17.77 -11.15
CA GLU A 211 -14.13 16.79 -10.24
C GLU A 211 -13.02 15.88 -9.71
N ILE A 212 -12.82 15.89 -8.40
CA ILE A 212 -11.81 15.10 -7.71
C ILE A 212 -12.44 14.09 -6.76
N LYS A 213 -11.67 13.03 -6.51
CA LYS A 213 -11.84 12.13 -5.38
C LYS A 213 -10.50 11.99 -4.70
N TYR A 214 -10.44 12.21 -3.39
CA TYR A 214 -9.19 12.05 -2.65
C TYR A 214 -9.36 11.03 -1.52
N GLY A 215 -8.33 10.18 -1.36
CA GLY A 215 -8.21 9.19 -0.30
C GLY A 215 -7.13 9.60 0.69
N VAL A 216 -7.42 9.52 1.98
CA VAL A 216 -6.49 9.83 3.06
C VAL A 216 -6.02 8.53 3.70
N ILE A 217 -4.71 8.38 3.87
CA ILE A 217 -4.06 7.21 4.50
C ILE A 217 -2.90 7.70 5.38
N SER A 218 -2.59 7.01 6.47
CA SER A 218 -1.38 7.32 7.22
C SER A 218 -0.12 6.87 6.45
N ILE A 219 0.98 7.61 6.55
CA ILE A 219 2.25 7.21 5.91
C ILE A 219 2.67 5.80 6.36
N ASP A 220 2.48 5.48 7.64
CA ASP A 220 2.90 4.18 8.17
C ASP A 220 2.10 3.03 7.56
N LYS A 221 0.77 3.18 7.40
CA LYS A 221 -0.05 2.17 6.71
C LYS A 221 0.28 2.08 5.23
N LEU A 222 0.55 3.20 4.56
CA LEU A 222 1.00 3.21 3.17
C LEU A 222 2.32 2.42 3.01
N CYS A 223 3.34 2.75 3.82
CA CYS A 223 4.63 2.07 3.77
C CYS A 223 4.53 0.57 4.10
N LYS A 224 3.72 0.20 5.11
CA LYS A 224 3.46 -1.21 5.43
C LYS A 224 2.78 -1.95 4.27
N ASP A 225 1.77 -1.36 3.64
CA ASP A 225 1.11 -1.98 2.49
C ASP A 225 2.10 -2.13 1.31
N LEU A 226 2.99 -1.16 1.08
CA LEU A 226 4.02 -1.20 0.04
C LEU A 226 5.10 -2.27 0.27
N LEU A 227 5.54 -2.46 1.52
CA LEU A 227 6.62 -3.38 1.88
C LEU A 227 6.12 -4.81 2.10
N ASP A 228 5.01 -4.96 2.82
CA ASP A 228 4.55 -6.25 3.34
C ASP A 228 3.32 -6.81 2.62
N TRP A 229 2.63 -5.98 1.80
CA TRP A 229 1.36 -6.32 1.16
C TRP A 229 0.30 -6.76 2.19
N GLU A 230 0.10 -5.97 3.26
CA GLU A 230 -0.93 -6.26 4.28
C GLU A 230 -2.33 -6.35 3.66
N THR A 231 -2.64 -5.48 2.68
CA THR A 231 -3.93 -5.46 1.99
C THR A 231 -3.79 -5.48 0.47
N LEU A 232 -2.61 -5.11 -0.04
CA LEU A 232 -2.31 -4.95 -1.46
C LEU A 232 -3.25 -3.95 -2.17
N TYR A 233 -3.92 -3.09 -1.41
CA TYR A 233 -4.94 -2.19 -1.94
C TYR A 233 -4.30 -0.93 -2.55
N VAL A 234 -3.49 -0.21 -1.77
CA VAL A 234 -2.77 0.96 -2.28
C VAL A 234 -1.48 0.51 -2.97
N ALA A 235 -0.80 -0.49 -2.42
CA ALA A 235 0.39 -1.07 -3.05
C ALA A 235 0.08 -1.62 -4.44
N GLY A 236 -1.04 -2.34 -4.60
CA GLY A 236 -1.50 -2.82 -5.89
C GLY A 236 -1.86 -1.68 -6.85
N ARG A 237 -2.36 -0.54 -6.35
CA ARG A 237 -2.55 0.65 -7.19
C ARG A 237 -1.22 1.21 -7.67
N MET A 238 -0.21 1.23 -6.81
CA MET A 238 1.13 1.76 -7.09
C MET A 238 2.02 0.79 -7.89
N HIS A 239 1.58 -0.43 -8.19
CA HIS A 239 2.22 -1.27 -9.23
C HIS A 239 2.06 -0.71 -10.65
N LYS A 240 1.12 0.22 -10.82
CA LYS A 240 0.74 0.82 -12.10
C LYS A 240 1.15 2.30 -12.12
N PRO A 241 1.19 2.94 -13.29
CA PRO A 241 1.44 4.37 -13.41
C PRO A 241 0.61 5.24 -12.46
N ILE A 242 1.32 6.13 -11.77
CA ILE A 242 0.84 7.20 -10.89
C ILE A 242 1.63 8.48 -11.15
N LYS A 243 1.03 9.64 -10.88
CA LYS A 243 1.74 10.91 -10.92
C LYS A 243 2.02 11.37 -9.49
N ILE A 244 3.28 11.28 -9.06
CA ILE A 244 3.71 11.84 -7.78
C ILE A 244 3.62 13.36 -7.86
N LEU A 245 2.88 13.97 -6.93
CA LEU A 245 2.70 15.40 -6.81
C LEU A 245 3.48 15.96 -5.62
N GLN A 246 3.64 15.19 -4.56
CA GLN A 246 4.50 15.51 -3.43
C GLN A 246 5.20 14.24 -2.97
N ASP A 247 6.51 14.31 -2.79
CA ASP A 247 7.36 13.16 -2.52
C ASP A 247 7.75 13.03 -1.04
N ASP A 248 8.05 11.81 -0.60
CA ASP A 248 8.52 11.45 0.73
C ASP A 248 9.52 10.29 0.61
N ALA A 249 10.70 10.44 1.20
CA ALA A 249 11.79 9.47 1.03
C ALA A 249 11.44 8.05 1.51
N ARG A 250 10.63 7.92 2.57
CA ARG A 250 10.20 6.59 3.07
C ARG A 250 9.30 5.91 2.06
N VAL A 251 8.39 6.68 1.46
CA VAL A 251 7.47 6.16 0.43
C VAL A 251 8.23 5.81 -0.84
N ARG A 252 9.15 6.66 -1.30
CA ARG A 252 9.98 6.41 -2.49
C ARG A 252 10.78 5.10 -2.38
N LEU A 253 11.41 4.86 -1.23
CA LEU A 253 12.12 3.61 -0.95
C LEU A 253 11.16 2.40 -0.91
N SER A 254 10.07 2.53 -0.16
CA SER A 254 9.06 1.46 -0.02
C SER A 254 8.43 1.09 -1.36
N GLN A 255 8.19 2.09 -2.22
CA GLN A 255 7.63 1.92 -3.55
C GLN A 255 8.61 1.20 -4.49
N GLN A 256 9.92 1.43 -4.37
CA GLN A 256 10.89 0.67 -5.17
C GLN A 256 10.87 -0.83 -4.81
N VAL A 257 10.76 -1.14 -3.51
CA VAL A 257 10.58 -2.52 -3.03
C VAL A 257 9.26 -3.11 -3.53
N ASN A 258 8.19 -2.32 -3.52
CA ASN A 258 6.88 -2.73 -4.02
C ASN A 258 6.91 -3.07 -5.51
N LEU A 259 7.54 -2.24 -6.35
CA LEU A 259 7.70 -2.49 -7.78
C LEU A 259 8.54 -3.76 -8.05
N ALA A 260 9.67 -3.92 -7.36
CA ALA A 260 10.48 -5.13 -7.47
C ALA A 260 9.71 -6.40 -7.03
N SER A 261 8.86 -6.28 -6.01
CA SER A 261 8.00 -7.37 -5.53
C SER A 261 6.90 -7.73 -6.53
N ALA A 262 6.28 -6.73 -7.16
CA ALA A 262 5.31 -6.93 -8.23
C ALA A 262 5.92 -7.63 -9.44
N LEU A 263 7.15 -7.23 -9.82
CA LEU A 263 7.91 -7.88 -10.89
C LEU A 263 8.19 -9.35 -10.55
N ARG A 264 8.79 -9.66 -9.39
CA ARG A 264 9.06 -11.05 -8.95
C ARG A 264 7.80 -11.91 -8.93
N THR A 265 6.71 -11.40 -8.37
CA THR A 265 5.44 -12.13 -8.30
C THR A 265 4.90 -12.42 -9.70
N SER A 266 5.03 -11.47 -10.62
CA SER A 266 4.59 -11.65 -12.00
C SER A 266 5.44 -12.66 -12.76
N LEU A 267 6.76 -12.61 -12.60
CA LEU A 267 7.71 -13.56 -13.18
C LEU A 267 7.40 -15.00 -12.74
N LEU A 268 7.14 -15.22 -11.45
CA LEU A 268 6.68 -16.51 -10.90
C LEU A 268 5.34 -17.01 -11.48
N MET A 269 4.56 -16.16 -12.17
CA MET A 269 3.26 -16.52 -12.74
C MET A 269 3.26 -16.48 -14.28
N LEU A 270 4.42 -16.27 -14.89
CA LEU A 270 4.64 -16.23 -16.33
C LEU A 270 5.47 -17.44 -16.77
N PRO A 271 5.34 -17.88 -18.03
CA PRO A 271 6.19 -18.92 -18.61
C PRO A 271 7.64 -18.43 -18.76
N LYS A 272 8.53 -19.31 -19.22
CA LYS A 272 9.94 -18.99 -19.51
C LYS A 272 10.10 -17.83 -20.49
N ASP A 273 9.34 -17.84 -21.58
CA ASP A 273 9.37 -16.83 -22.63
C ASP A 273 8.04 -16.08 -22.68
N PHE A 274 8.09 -14.74 -22.63
CA PHE A 274 6.90 -13.89 -22.62
C PHE A 274 7.20 -12.51 -23.25
N SER A 275 6.16 -11.76 -23.63
CA SER A 275 6.31 -10.39 -24.12
C SER A 275 6.28 -9.35 -23.00
N GLU A 276 6.78 -8.14 -23.28
CA GLU A 276 6.60 -6.97 -22.39
C GLU A 276 5.11 -6.74 -22.04
N GLU A 277 4.22 -6.87 -23.03
CA GLU A 277 2.78 -6.73 -22.83
C GLU A 277 2.24 -7.77 -21.83
N GLN A 278 2.64 -9.05 -21.98
CA GLN A 278 2.24 -10.11 -21.04
C GLN A 278 2.73 -9.83 -19.62
N LEU A 279 3.94 -9.29 -19.47
CA LEU A 279 4.47 -8.86 -18.18
C LEU A 279 3.61 -7.76 -17.57
N TYR A 280 3.34 -6.68 -18.30
CA TYR A 280 2.57 -5.54 -17.79
C TYR A 280 1.10 -5.91 -17.49
N LEU A 281 0.50 -6.81 -18.29
CA LEU A 281 -0.81 -7.39 -18.01
C LEU A 281 -0.79 -8.20 -16.70
N LYS A 282 0.26 -9.00 -16.47
CA LYS A 282 0.42 -9.79 -15.26
C LYS A 282 0.57 -8.91 -14.01
N ILE A 283 1.50 -7.94 -14.06
CA ILE A 283 1.74 -6.95 -13.00
C ILE A 283 0.43 -6.22 -12.66
N THR A 284 -0.25 -5.71 -13.68
CA THR A 284 -1.51 -5.00 -13.51
C THR A 284 -2.57 -5.89 -12.89
N GLY A 285 -2.63 -7.16 -13.29
CA GLY A 285 -3.59 -8.16 -12.84
C GLY A 285 -3.41 -8.63 -11.40
N LEU A 286 -2.22 -8.47 -10.79
CA LEU A 286 -1.98 -8.89 -9.40
C LEU A 286 -3.02 -8.31 -8.43
N SER A 287 -3.28 -7.00 -8.52
CA SER A 287 -4.27 -6.33 -7.68
C SER A 287 -5.72 -6.71 -7.98
N TYR A 288 -5.97 -7.51 -9.02
CA TYR A 288 -7.30 -7.97 -9.46
C TYR A 288 -7.56 -9.45 -9.19
N GLU A 289 -6.55 -10.25 -8.81
CA GLU A 289 -6.70 -11.71 -8.60
C GLU A 289 -7.71 -12.06 -7.48
N GLY A 290 -7.88 -11.17 -6.49
CA GLY A 290 -8.83 -11.34 -5.39
C GLY A 290 -9.76 -10.15 -5.16
N ASP A 291 -9.79 -9.17 -6.06
CA ASP A 291 -10.56 -7.94 -5.85
C ASP A 291 -12.06 -8.22 -5.88
N PHE A 292 -12.74 -7.98 -4.76
CA PHE A 292 -14.18 -8.13 -4.64
C PHE A 292 -14.94 -7.39 -5.75
N ARG A 293 -14.43 -6.22 -6.17
CA ARG A 293 -15.06 -5.37 -7.19
C ARG A 293 -15.11 -6.03 -8.56
N LYS A 294 -14.18 -6.94 -8.85
CA LYS A 294 -14.17 -7.72 -10.09
C LYS A 294 -15.42 -8.60 -10.23
N TYR A 295 -15.97 -9.08 -9.11
CA TYR A 295 -17.16 -9.95 -9.10
C TYR A 295 -18.48 -9.18 -9.16
N ILE A 296 -18.47 -7.87 -8.93
CA ILE A 296 -19.69 -7.05 -8.78
C ILE A 296 -19.82 -5.91 -9.82
N GLY A 297 -19.00 -5.90 -10.87
CA GLY A 297 -19.18 -4.98 -12.01
C GLY A 297 -17.98 -4.12 -12.41
N GLU A 298 -16.74 -4.52 -12.12
CA GLU A 298 -15.57 -3.92 -12.78
C GLU A 298 -15.53 -4.31 -14.27
N ASN A 299 -15.11 -3.41 -15.16
CA ASN A 299 -14.94 -3.70 -16.59
C ASN A 299 -13.95 -4.87 -16.79
N PRO A 300 -14.33 -5.97 -17.47
CA PRO A 300 -13.46 -7.14 -17.64
C PRO A 300 -12.19 -6.85 -18.45
N HIS A 301 -12.21 -5.86 -19.35
CA HIS A 301 -11.07 -5.43 -20.15
C HIS A 301 -10.25 -4.31 -19.48
N LYS A 302 -10.56 -3.93 -18.23
CA LYS A 302 -9.90 -2.83 -17.53
C LYS A 302 -8.37 -2.97 -17.52
N ILE A 303 -7.87 -4.18 -17.27
CA ILE A 303 -6.43 -4.49 -17.25
C ILE A 303 -5.81 -4.21 -18.63
N LYS A 304 -6.39 -4.76 -19.71
CA LYS A 304 -5.93 -4.56 -21.08
C LYS A 304 -5.99 -3.09 -21.52
N ASN A 305 -7.06 -2.39 -21.14
CA ASN A 305 -7.25 -0.97 -21.48
C ASN A 305 -6.25 -0.04 -20.77
N ILE A 306 -5.78 -0.41 -19.58
CA ILE A 306 -4.71 0.31 -18.87
C ILE A 306 -3.37 0.07 -19.60
N VAL A 307 -2.98 -1.19 -19.77
CA VAL A 307 -1.67 -1.55 -20.33
C VAL A 307 -1.51 -1.02 -21.75
N SER A 308 -2.48 -1.23 -22.63
CA SER A 308 -2.42 -0.79 -24.03
C SER A 308 -2.24 0.72 -24.23
N LYS A 309 -2.63 1.57 -23.26
CA LYS A 309 -2.46 3.02 -23.35
C LYS A 309 -1.27 3.56 -22.56
N GLN A 310 -0.65 2.73 -21.73
CA GLN A 310 0.37 3.16 -20.76
C GLN A 310 1.64 2.33 -20.85
N ALA A 311 1.82 1.55 -21.94
CA ALA A 311 2.95 0.63 -22.12
C ALA A 311 4.31 1.33 -21.96
N ASP A 312 4.50 2.51 -22.56
CA ASP A 312 5.74 3.29 -22.43
C ASP A 312 6.00 3.71 -20.98
N THR A 313 4.94 4.02 -20.24
CA THR A 313 5.04 4.38 -18.82
C THR A 313 5.38 3.16 -17.95
N PHE A 314 4.87 1.98 -18.30
CA PHE A 314 5.31 0.73 -17.66
C PHE A 314 6.78 0.43 -17.96
N LYS A 315 7.25 0.69 -19.18
CA LYS A 315 8.66 0.54 -19.56
C LYS A 315 9.57 1.44 -18.72
N ILE A 316 9.16 2.68 -18.44
CA ILE A 316 9.89 3.57 -17.51
C ILE A 316 9.90 2.97 -16.10
N LEU A 317 8.76 2.50 -15.58
CA LEU A 317 8.67 1.97 -14.21
C LEU A 317 9.53 0.72 -13.98
N TYR A 318 9.54 -0.20 -14.96
CA TYR A 318 10.07 -1.55 -14.78
C TYR A 318 11.36 -1.83 -15.57
N GLY A 319 11.73 -1.02 -16.57
CA GLY A 319 12.88 -1.29 -17.44
C GLY A 319 14.18 -1.49 -16.68
N GLU A 320 14.55 -0.54 -15.81
CA GLU A 320 15.75 -0.64 -14.97
C GLU A 320 15.66 -1.78 -13.94
N LEU A 321 14.45 -2.05 -13.42
CA LEU A 321 14.23 -3.17 -12.48
C LEU A 321 14.45 -4.52 -13.16
N ILE A 322 14.04 -4.68 -14.42
CA ILE A 322 14.26 -5.88 -15.22
C ILE A 322 15.76 -6.06 -15.49
N GLN A 323 16.44 -5.00 -15.93
CA GLN A 323 17.89 -5.03 -16.17
C GLN A 323 18.69 -5.36 -14.91
N GLY A 324 18.22 -4.93 -13.73
CA GLY A 324 18.85 -5.23 -12.45
C GLY A 324 18.55 -6.62 -11.87
N MET A 325 17.66 -7.42 -12.49
CA MET A 325 17.34 -8.77 -12.01
C MET A 325 18.18 -9.83 -12.72
N PRO A 326 18.86 -10.74 -11.99
CA PRO A 326 19.74 -11.73 -12.60
C PRO A 326 19.00 -12.85 -13.35
N ASN A 327 17.68 -12.97 -13.15
CA ASN A 327 16.87 -14.09 -13.60
C ASN A 327 15.92 -13.73 -14.75
N VAL A 328 16.02 -12.54 -15.32
CA VAL A 328 15.22 -12.12 -16.49
C VAL A 328 16.05 -11.19 -17.38
N SER A 329 15.94 -11.37 -18.69
CA SER A 329 16.63 -10.53 -19.66
C SER A 329 15.71 -10.17 -20.83
N PHE A 330 15.99 -9.02 -21.45
CA PHE A 330 15.37 -8.67 -22.71
C PHE A 330 15.97 -9.53 -23.83
N VAL A 331 15.09 -10.12 -24.62
CA VAL A 331 15.39 -10.82 -25.86
C VAL A 331 14.90 -9.93 -27.01
N GLY A 332 15.49 -10.05 -28.20
CA GLY A 332 15.11 -9.25 -29.37
C GLY A 332 13.59 -9.23 -29.62
N ASN A 333 13.11 -8.14 -30.24
CA ASN A 333 11.70 -7.93 -30.62
C ASN A 333 10.71 -7.80 -29.43
N GLY A 334 11.11 -7.15 -28.33
CA GLY A 334 10.20 -6.87 -27.20
C GLY A 334 9.78 -8.11 -26.41
N LYS A 335 10.58 -9.18 -26.48
CA LYS A 335 10.41 -10.40 -25.71
C LYS A 335 11.31 -10.38 -24.47
N LEU A 336 10.93 -11.14 -23.46
CA LEU A 336 11.73 -11.41 -22.29
C LEU A 336 11.84 -12.92 -22.09
N GLN A 337 12.98 -13.33 -21.57
CA GLN A 337 13.21 -14.70 -21.15
C GLN A 337 13.68 -14.68 -19.70
N GLN A 338 13.15 -15.60 -18.89
CA GLN A 338 13.52 -15.76 -17.49
C GLN A 338 14.13 -17.12 -17.19
N ASP A 339 14.98 -17.19 -16.16
CA ASP A 339 15.41 -18.46 -15.58
C ASP A 339 14.29 -19.04 -14.72
N ASP A 340 13.67 -20.10 -15.24
CA ASP A 340 12.62 -20.83 -14.58
C ASP A 340 13.13 -22.08 -13.83
N ASN A 341 14.42 -22.19 -13.53
CA ASN A 341 14.93 -23.25 -12.67
C ASN A 341 14.27 -23.18 -11.26
N PRO A 342 13.85 -24.31 -10.65
CA PRO A 342 13.36 -24.35 -9.28
C PRO A 342 14.20 -23.59 -8.25
N LYS A 343 15.54 -23.55 -8.40
CA LYS A 343 16.42 -22.77 -7.52
C LYS A 343 16.19 -21.25 -7.67
N ALA A 344 16.10 -20.76 -8.90
CA ALA A 344 15.80 -19.35 -9.18
C ALA A 344 14.39 -18.98 -8.69
N ARG A 345 13.40 -19.86 -8.90
CA ARG A 345 12.04 -19.70 -8.37
C ARG A 345 12.02 -19.63 -6.85
N ALA A 346 12.71 -20.54 -6.16
CA ALA A 346 12.80 -20.54 -4.69
C ALA A 346 13.40 -19.22 -4.16
N ASN A 347 14.48 -18.74 -4.79
CA ASN A 347 15.09 -17.46 -4.45
C ASN A 347 14.15 -16.26 -4.68
N MET A 348 13.29 -16.30 -5.69
CA MET A 348 12.26 -15.28 -5.90
C MET A 348 11.17 -15.35 -4.84
N LEU A 349 10.68 -16.56 -4.51
CA LEU A 349 9.66 -16.80 -3.49
C LEU A 349 10.10 -16.26 -2.12
N GLU A 350 11.35 -16.50 -1.74
CA GLU A 350 11.93 -16.02 -0.48
C GLU A 350 11.98 -14.49 -0.40
N LYS A 351 12.04 -13.79 -1.55
CA LYS A 351 12.10 -12.32 -1.64
C LYS A 351 10.74 -11.66 -1.82
N LEU A 352 9.64 -12.41 -1.78
CA LEU A 352 8.30 -11.84 -1.85
C LEU A 352 7.93 -11.10 -0.54
N PRO A 353 6.94 -10.20 -0.57
CA PRO A 353 6.44 -9.52 0.62
C PRO A 353 5.99 -10.49 1.70
N LYS A 354 6.22 -10.12 2.97
CA LYS A 354 6.00 -10.98 4.14
C LYS A 354 4.62 -11.64 4.14
N THR A 355 3.56 -10.85 3.91
CA THR A 355 2.18 -11.36 3.96
C THR A 355 1.93 -12.39 2.87
N LEU A 356 2.43 -12.15 1.65
CA LEU A 356 2.27 -13.10 0.55
C LEU A 356 3.07 -14.38 0.78
N ARG A 357 4.32 -14.28 1.27
CA ARG A 357 5.13 -15.47 1.62
C ARG A 357 4.41 -16.35 2.64
N HIS A 358 3.89 -15.75 3.70
CA HIS A 358 3.14 -16.46 4.72
C HIS A 358 1.91 -17.17 4.13
N LYS A 359 1.13 -16.47 3.31
CA LYS A 359 -0.06 -17.06 2.67
C LYS A 359 0.28 -18.18 1.69
N ILE A 360 1.34 -18.06 0.89
CA ILE A 360 1.79 -19.14 0.01
C ILE A 360 2.20 -20.37 0.83
N ARG A 361 2.94 -20.16 1.92
CA ARG A 361 3.39 -21.23 2.82
C ARG A 361 2.22 -21.93 3.50
N GLU A 362 1.18 -21.22 3.92
CA GLU A 362 -0.08 -21.81 4.40
C GLU A 362 -0.72 -22.71 3.33
N GLN A 363 -0.84 -22.23 2.09
CA GLN A 363 -1.44 -23.01 0.99
C GLN A 363 -0.65 -24.29 0.68
N TYR A 364 0.69 -24.19 0.67
CA TYR A 364 1.54 -25.36 0.49
C TYR A 364 1.44 -26.34 1.66
N GLY A 365 1.37 -25.85 2.90
CA GLY A 365 1.12 -26.69 4.07
C GLY A 365 -0.19 -27.46 3.97
N PHE A 366 -1.28 -26.83 3.55
CA PHE A 366 -2.55 -27.52 3.29
C PHE A 366 -2.45 -28.57 2.19
N HIS A 367 -1.62 -28.34 1.17
CA HIS A 367 -1.38 -29.31 0.11
C HIS A 367 -0.62 -30.54 0.63
N LEU A 368 0.41 -30.35 1.45
CA LEU A 368 1.19 -31.43 2.05
C LEU A 368 0.33 -32.28 3.01
N VAL A 369 -0.48 -31.64 3.86
CA VAL A 369 -1.38 -32.35 4.78
C VAL A 369 -2.36 -33.24 4.02
N LYS A 370 -2.88 -32.80 2.87
CA LYS A 370 -3.75 -33.64 2.01
C LYS A 370 -3.03 -34.86 1.43
N LYS A 371 -1.70 -34.81 1.32
CA LYS A 371 -0.86 -35.94 0.91
C LYS A 371 -0.36 -36.79 2.08
N GLY A 372 -0.71 -36.44 3.32
CA GLY A 372 -0.18 -37.10 4.52
C GLY A 372 1.26 -36.69 4.88
N GLU A 373 1.75 -35.59 4.31
CA GLU A 373 3.11 -35.06 4.54
C GLU A 373 3.08 -33.87 5.51
N SER A 374 4.15 -33.69 6.29
CA SER A 374 4.32 -32.53 7.18
C SER A 374 5.10 -31.40 6.51
N LEU A 375 4.76 -30.15 6.85
CA LEU A 375 5.54 -28.99 6.40
C LEU A 375 6.94 -29.02 7.04
N PRO A 376 8.03 -28.89 6.26
CA PRO A 376 9.39 -28.80 6.81
C PRO A 376 9.55 -27.61 7.76
N SER A 377 10.48 -27.76 8.72
CA SER A 377 10.81 -26.70 9.68
C SER A 377 11.73 -25.63 9.08
N ASP A 378 12.62 -26.00 8.16
CA ASP A 378 13.51 -25.07 7.46
C ASP A 378 12.77 -24.35 6.32
N ASP A 379 12.76 -23.02 6.37
CA ASP A 379 12.15 -22.17 5.35
C ASP A 379 12.78 -22.41 3.96
N LYS A 380 14.08 -22.72 3.88
CA LYS A 380 14.72 -23.01 2.59
C LYS A 380 14.17 -24.28 1.95
N GLU A 381 13.92 -25.31 2.73
CA GLU A 381 13.29 -26.55 2.25
C GLU A 381 11.85 -26.31 1.82
N VAL A 382 11.10 -25.51 2.59
CA VAL A 382 9.74 -25.11 2.23
C VAL A 382 9.72 -24.42 0.86
N TYR A 383 10.57 -23.43 0.62
CA TYR A 383 10.57 -22.71 -0.66
C TYR A 383 11.08 -23.56 -1.83
N LYS A 384 12.02 -24.49 -1.60
CA LYS A 384 12.41 -25.49 -2.61
C LYS A 384 11.24 -26.40 -2.97
N GLY A 385 10.49 -26.88 -1.96
CA GLY A 385 9.31 -27.72 -2.13
C GLY A 385 8.20 -27.00 -2.90
N ILE A 386 7.92 -25.74 -2.55
CA ILE A 386 6.98 -24.89 -3.30
C ILE A 386 7.46 -24.72 -4.75
N ALA A 387 8.72 -24.35 -4.98
CA ALA A 387 9.25 -24.08 -6.31
C ALA A 387 9.25 -25.32 -7.25
N SER A 388 9.31 -26.51 -6.66
CA SER A 388 9.30 -27.80 -7.36
C SER A 388 7.89 -28.37 -7.57
N SER A 389 6.88 -27.79 -6.93
CA SER A 389 5.48 -28.23 -7.05
C SER A 389 4.84 -27.67 -8.31
N ASP A 390 4.21 -28.52 -9.13
CA ASP A 390 3.46 -28.07 -10.33
C ASP A 390 2.31 -27.10 -10.02
N GLU A 391 1.81 -27.10 -8.78
CA GLU A 391 0.72 -26.25 -8.33
C GLU A 391 1.17 -24.89 -7.74
N TYR A 392 2.46 -24.55 -7.79
CA TYR A 392 2.98 -23.35 -7.10
C TYR A 392 2.28 -22.04 -7.48
N VAL A 393 1.90 -21.89 -8.75
CA VAL A 393 1.13 -20.73 -9.23
C VAL A 393 -0.25 -20.65 -8.58
N LYS A 394 -0.89 -21.79 -8.28
CA LYS A 394 -2.18 -21.83 -7.57
C LYS A 394 -2.01 -21.34 -6.14
N TYR A 395 -0.92 -21.71 -5.45
CA TYR A 395 -0.63 -21.21 -4.10
C TYR A 395 -0.43 -19.69 -4.09
N ILE A 396 0.29 -19.13 -5.08
CA ILE A 396 0.47 -17.69 -5.24
C ILE A 396 -0.88 -17.00 -5.44
N LYS A 397 -1.72 -17.48 -6.37
CA LYS A 397 -3.04 -16.90 -6.62
C LYS A 397 -3.96 -16.97 -5.40
N ALA A 398 -3.98 -18.11 -4.71
CA ALA A 398 -4.74 -18.27 -3.48
C ALA A 398 -4.24 -17.32 -2.38
N GLY A 399 -2.92 -17.14 -2.27
CA GLY A 399 -2.32 -16.19 -1.34
C GLY A 399 -2.69 -14.74 -1.64
N LEU A 400 -2.57 -14.30 -2.89
CA LEU A 400 -3.04 -12.98 -3.35
C LEU A 400 -4.52 -12.77 -3.03
N ARG A 401 -5.36 -13.77 -3.30
CA ARG A 401 -6.79 -13.71 -2.99
C ARG A 401 -7.06 -13.56 -1.49
N GLY A 402 -6.32 -14.30 -0.67
CA GLY A 402 -6.40 -14.22 0.79
C GLY A 402 -6.06 -12.83 1.34
N ILE A 403 -5.19 -12.09 0.66
CA ILE A 403 -4.80 -10.72 1.02
C ILE A 403 -5.86 -9.70 0.55
N ILE A 404 -6.27 -9.77 -0.72
CA ILE A 404 -7.02 -8.68 -1.37
C ILE A 404 -8.52 -8.72 -1.05
N PHE A 405 -9.11 -9.92 -0.89
CA PHE A 405 -10.57 -10.08 -0.93
C PHE A 405 -11.29 -9.32 0.19
N ARG A 406 -10.86 -9.52 1.45
CA ARG A 406 -11.53 -8.87 2.59
C ARG A 406 -11.35 -7.35 2.58
N PRO A 407 -10.13 -6.78 2.45
CA PRO A 407 -9.96 -5.34 2.40
C PRO A 407 -10.75 -4.67 1.27
N SER A 408 -10.78 -5.26 0.06
CA SER A 408 -11.53 -4.71 -1.07
C SER A 408 -13.05 -4.75 -0.88
N ALA A 409 -13.58 -5.81 -0.27
CA ALA A 409 -15.00 -5.91 0.09
C ALA A 409 -15.40 -4.88 1.13
N VAL A 410 -14.63 -4.78 2.23
CA VAL A 410 -14.87 -3.79 3.30
C VAL A 410 -14.75 -2.37 2.76
N GLN A 411 -13.78 -2.10 1.87
CA GLN A 411 -13.61 -0.78 1.28
C GLN A 411 -14.77 -0.40 0.35
N SER A 412 -15.32 -1.37 -0.39
CA SER A 412 -16.51 -1.16 -1.22
C SER A 412 -17.72 -0.80 -0.36
N LEU A 413 -17.90 -1.50 0.76
CA LEU A 413 -18.96 -1.20 1.73
C LEU A 413 -18.75 0.17 2.41
N LYS A 414 -17.51 0.48 2.80
CA LYS A 414 -17.15 1.80 3.34
C LYS A 414 -17.47 2.92 2.35
N GLY A 415 -17.19 2.71 1.05
CA GLY A 415 -17.51 3.69 0.00
C GLY A 415 -19.00 4.02 -0.11
N ILE A 416 -19.89 3.10 0.26
CA ILE A 416 -21.33 3.37 0.33
C ILE A 416 -21.65 4.33 1.50
N LEU A 417 -20.97 4.17 2.63
CA LEU A 417 -21.18 5.01 3.81
C LEU A 417 -20.53 6.39 3.67
N THR A 418 -19.31 6.46 3.10
CA THR A 418 -18.54 7.71 3.04
C THR A 418 -18.98 8.63 1.89
N ALA A 419 -19.51 8.10 0.79
CA ALA A 419 -20.08 8.93 -0.27
C ALA A 419 -21.51 9.41 0.06
N GLY A 420 -22.24 8.67 0.91
CA GLY A 420 -23.67 8.90 1.17
C GLY A 420 -24.56 8.22 0.12
N PHE A 421 -25.77 7.84 0.53
CA PHE A 421 -26.68 6.98 -0.26
C PHE A 421 -26.91 7.47 -1.70
N ILE A 422 -27.07 8.78 -1.91
CA ILE A 422 -27.36 9.38 -3.23
C ILE A 422 -26.13 9.29 -4.15
N LYS A 423 -24.95 9.71 -3.68
CA LYS A 423 -23.70 9.69 -4.45
C LYS A 423 -23.25 8.26 -4.79
N SER A 424 -23.40 7.32 -3.84
CA SER A 424 -23.06 5.91 -4.05
C SER A 424 -23.93 5.24 -5.11
N SER A 425 -25.20 5.63 -5.20
CA SER A 425 -26.14 5.09 -6.19
C SER A 425 -25.79 5.58 -7.60
N LYS A 426 -25.50 6.88 -7.76
CA LYS A 426 -25.03 7.46 -9.03
C LYS A 426 -23.68 6.87 -9.48
N TYR A 427 -22.74 6.68 -8.55
CA TYR A 427 -21.43 6.08 -8.86
C TYR A 427 -21.54 4.61 -9.29
N THR A 428 -22.33 3.82 -8.57
CA THR A 428 -22.58 2.41 -8.90
C THR A 428 -23.29 2.29 -10.25
N ALA A 429 -24.28 3.14 -10.52
CA ALA A 429 -24.97 3.18 -11.81
C ALA A 429 -24.01 3.51 -12.97
N ASN A 430 -23.09 4.46 -12.80
CA ASN A 430 -22.08 4.77 -13.82
C ASN A 430 -21.08 3.61 -14.06
N LYS A 431 -20.72 2.84 -13.02
CA LYS A 431 -19.88 1.64 -13.18
C LYS A 431 -20.64 0.51 -13.88
N LEU A 432 -21.89 0.27 -13.49
CA LEU A 432 -22.74 -0.75 -14.12
C LEU A 432 -23.07 -0.39 -15.57
N GLY A 433 -23.39 0.88 -15.85
CA GLY A 433 -23.59 1.38 -17.22
C GLY A 433 -22.38 1.08 -18.12
N LYS A 434 -21.16 1.26 -17.61
CA LYS A 434 -19.92 0.88 -18.33
C LYS A 434 -19.75 -0.63 -18.53
N TRP A 435 -20.32 -1.45 -17.64
CA TRP A 435 -20.31 -2.90 -17.79
C TRP A 435 -21.33 -3.38 -18.84
N PHE A 436 -22.43 -2.65 -19.00
CA PHE A 436 -23.47 -2.92 -19.99
C PHE A 436 -23.18 -2.32 -21.38
N ALA A 437 -22.50 -1.17 -21.46
CA ALA A 437 -22.12 -0.48 -22.71
C ALA A 437 -20.97 -1.18 -23.47
N ARG A 438 -21.12 -2.48 -23.72
CA ARG A 438 -20.18 -3.35 -24.43
C ARG A 438 -20.20 -3.05 -25.93
N PRO A 439 -19.08 -2.72 -26.58
CA PRO A 439 -18.86 -3.19 -27.95
C PRO A 439 -18.50 -4.68 -27.88
N GLN A 440 -19.04 -5.49 -28.79
CA GLN A 440 -18.64 -6.90 -28.94
C GLN A 440 -17.15 -7.04 -29.27
#